data_AF-A0A3R6WD34-F1
#
_entry.id   AF-A0A3R6WD34-F1
#
_cell.length_a   1.000
_cell.length_b   1.000
_cell.length_c   1.000
_cell.angle_alpha   90.00
_cell.angle_beta   90.00
_cell.angle_gamma   90.00
#
_symmetry.space_group_name_H-M   'P 1'
#
loop_
_entity.id
_entity.type
_entity.pdbx_description
1 polymer ?
#
loop_
_entity_poly.entity_id
_entity_poly.type
_entity_poly.pdbx_seq_one_letter_code
_entity_poly.pdbx_strand_id
1 'polypeptide(L)'
;MRTQCLCIVYLLGLLTLMSCNSSVVEKRATGLPYEILVVMSKEVGESEVGELVKEQLNSSVAGLPQPEPSMRVTFVPNETFDGLLRYVRNILIVDIDPTKYTMVALNGYKDEWAKNQEVIKLNAPSIQELVTYLTLHDSDLVNHFCSIEKERRVAILKEHYSKLAMDKVQEKFNISLHAPEDMTYYKDTTDFLWVSNNANTGRVDLLVYSFPYTDENTFTEEYLVAKRDSVLKCNLPGAFPNSYMATETRAGLTYEPIMLNEKYCGVLRGLWKMVGDKMGGPFVSHAFLDTKKQRVIVTEGLVFAPETNKRNYIRKIEASLHTVRPMVK
;
A
#
# COMPACT_ATOMS: atom_id res chain seq x y z
N MET A 1 -45.12 40.90 44.11
CA MET A 1 -43.68 41.02 43.76
C MET A 1 -42.91 39.71 43.71
N ARG A 2 -43.33 38.60 44.37
CA ARG A 2 -42.60 37.31 44.32
C ARG A 2 -42.87 36.44 43.08
N THR A 3 -44.03 36.57 42.45
CA THR A 3 -44.41 35.75 41.26
C THR A 3 -43.85 36.29 39.94
N GLN A 4 -43.64 37.60 39.81
CA GLN A 4 -43.05 38.19 38.60
C GLN A 4 -41.55 37.91 38.45
N CYS A 5 -40.81 37.76 39.55
CA CYS A 5 -39.40 37.34 39.50
C CYS A 5 -39.22 35.88 39.06
N LEU A 6 -40.17 35.00 39.38
CA LEU A 6 -40.05 33.58 39.03
C LEU A 6 -40.21 33.33 37.51
N CYS A 7 -41.09 34.10 36.84
CA CYS A 7 -41.28 34.01 35.40
C CYS A 7 -40.09 34.54 34.59
N ILE A 8 -39.40 35.58 35.08
CA ILE A 8 -38.22 36.13 34.40
C ILE A 8 -37.02 35.18 34.50
N VAL A 9 -36.85 34.48 35.62
CA VAL A 9 -35.79 33.46 35.78
C VAL A 9 -36.04 32.23 34.91
N TYR A 10 -37.31 31.82 34.72
CA TYR A 10 -37.64 30.73 33.78
C TYR A 10 -37.45 31.14 32.31
N LEU A 11 -37.73 32.40 31.96
CA LEU A 11 -37.53 32.92 30.59
C LEU A 11 -36.05 33.13 30.25
N LEU A 12 -35.21 33.51 31.22
CA LEU A 12 -33.75 33.56 31.04
C LEU A 12 -33.10 32.17 31.00
N GLY A 13 -33.65 31.17 31.71
CA GLY A 13 -33.16 29.79 31.65
C GLY A 13 -33.48 29.07 30.34
N LEU A 14 -34.50 29.50 29.60
CA LEU A 14 -34.85 28.95 28.28
C LEU A 14 -34.02 29.56 27.13
N LEU A 15 -33.34 30.69 27.34
CA LEU A 15 -32.49 31.34 26.34
C LEU A 15 -31.05 30.78 26.31
N THR A 16 -30.64 29.96 27.29
CA THR A 16 -29.29 29.36 27.33
C THR A 16 -29.19 27.97 26.69
N LEU A 17 -30.26 27.45 26.06
CA LEU A 17 -30.28 26.15 25.38
C LEU A 17 -30.22 26.23 23.84
N MET A 18 -30.05 27.43 23.28
CA MET A 18 -29.81 27.63 21.84
C MET A 18 -28.31 27.77 21.54
N SER A 19 -27.51 26.79 21.97
CA SER A 19 -26.19 26.56 21.38
C SER A 19 -26.31 25.43 20.37
N CYS A 20 -26.93 25.73 19.23
CA CYS A 20 -26.81 24.90 18.04
C CYS A 20 -25.37 25.06 17.53
N ASN A 21 -24.44 24.30 18.10
CA ASN A 21 -23.20 24.00 17.40
C ASN A 21 -23.60 23.18 16.18
N SER A 22 -23.73 23.83 15.04
CA SER A 22 -23.65 23.15 13.75
C SER A 22 -22.21 22.64 13.63
N SER A 23 -21.93 21.49 14.27
CA SER A 23 -20.77 20.71 13.92
C SER A 23 -20.97 20.37 12.45
N VAL A 24 -20.26 21.06 11.56
CA VAL A 24 -20.14 20.67 10.16
C VAL A 24 -19.66 19.22 10.22
N VAL A 25 -20.55 18.28 9.89
CA VAL A 25 -20.20 16.86 9.88
C VAL A 25 -19.13 16.71 8.81
N GLU A 26 -17.88 16.54 9.26
CA GLU A 26 -16.74 16.35 8.37
C GLU A 26 -16.97 15.06 7.58
N LYS A 27 -17.24 15.21 6.28
CA LYS A 27 -17.46 14.07 5.40
C LYS A 27 -16.13 13.34 5.21
N ARG A 28 -16.11 12.03 5.43
CA ARG A 28 -14.93 11.18 5.19
C ARG A 28 -15.13 10.37 3.92
N ALA A 29 -14.05 10.19 3.18
CA ALA A 29 -14.09 9.44 1.95
C ALA A 29 -14.40 7.94 2.19
N THR A 30 -15.04 7.31 1.22
CA THR A 30 -15.50 5.92 1.24
C THR A 30 -14.79 5.06 0.18
N GLY A 31 -15.09 3.75 0.14
CA GLY A 31 -14.51 2.78 -0.80
C GLY A 31 -13.41 1.90 -0.17
N LEU A 32 -13.10 0.76 -0.78
CA LEU A 32 -12.05 -0.14 -0.27
C LEU A 32 -10.67 0.21 -0.85
N PRO A 33 -9.58 -0.17 -0.15
CA PRO A 33 -8.20 -0.17 -0.65
C PRO A 33 -8.06 -0.56 -2.11
N TYR A 34 -7.34 0.26 -2.90
CA TYR A 34 -7.06 0.02 -4.32
C TYR A 34 -8.30 -0.12 -5.21
N GLU A 35 -9.37 0.61 -4.90
CA GLU A 35 -10.46 0.93 -5.82
C GLU A 35 -10.30 2.34 -6.36
N ILE A 36 -10.77 2.57 -7.58
CA ILE A 36 -10.78 3.88 -8.23
C ILE A 36 -12.06 4.08 -9.05
N LEU A 37 -12.64 5.26 -8.91
CA LEU A 37 -13.70 5.74 -9.79
C LEU A 37 -13.08 6.51 -10.96
N VAL A 38 -13.40 6.12 -12.19
CA VAL A 38 -12.98 6.85 -13.38
C VAL A 38 -14.20 7.50 -14.00
N VAL A 39 -14.19 8.83 -14.01
CA VAL A 39 -15.29 9.68 -14.46
C VAL A 39 -14.92 10.26 -15.82
N MET A 40 -15.70 9.94 -16.86
CA MET A 40 -15.50 10.45 -18.21
C MET A 40 -16.78 10.32 -19.02
N SER A 41 -16.91 11.03 -20.14
CA SER A 41 -18.05 10.82 -21.03
C SER A 41 -18.04 9.40 -21.62
N LYS A 42 -19.20 8.92 -22.05
CA LYS A 42 -19.32 7.58 -22.64
C LYS A 42 -18.46 7.45 -23.90
N GLU A 43 -18.43 8.49 -24.73
CA GLU A 43 -17.65 8.56 -25.96
C GLU A 43 -16.15 8.47 -25.68
N VAL A 44 -15.65 9.14 -24.63
CA VAL A 44 -14.25 9.05 -24.22
C VAL A 44 -13.95 7.65 -23.67
N GLY A 45 -14.85 7.05 -22.90
CA GLY A 45 -14.69 5.70 -22.34
C GLY A 45 -14.67 4.56 -23.37
N GLU A 46 -15.26 4.77 -24.54
CA GLU A 46 -15.25 3.86 -25.70
C GLU A 46 -14.11 4.18 -26.70
N SER A 47 -13.33 5.23 -26.44
CA SER A 47 -12.19 5.63 -27.27
C SER A 47 -10.86 5.02 -26.81
N GLU A 48 -9.79 5.26 -27.58
CA GLU A 48 -8.42 4.87 -27.23
C GLU A 48 -7.95 5.45 -25.89
N VAL A 49 -8.41 6.66 -25.51
CA VAL A 49 -8.12 7.23 -24.18
C VAL A 49 -8.70 6.35 -23.08
N GLY A 50 -9.95 5.90 -23.24
CA GLY A 50 -10.62 5.03 -22.27
C GLY A 50 -9.88 3.71 -22.09
N GLU A 51 -9.39 3.12 -23.18
CA GLU A 51 -8.62 1.88 -23.16
C GLU A 51 -7.23 2.06 -22.51
N LEU A 52 -6.49 3.12 -22.84
CA LEU A 52 -5.19 3.40 -22.22
C LEU A 52 -5.30 3.65 -20.71
N VAL A 53 -6.33 4.39 -20.27
CA VAL A 53 -6.60 4.60 -18.84
C VAL A 53 -6.94 3.28 -18.14
N LYS A 54 -7.77 2.43 -18.76
CA LYS A 54 -8.08 1.08 -18.25
C LYS A 54 -6.82 0.24 -18.13
N GLU A 55 -5.98 0.24 -19.16
CA GLU A 55 -4.76 -0.56 -19.24
C GLU A 55 -3.79 -0.17 -18.13
N GLN A 56 -3.48 1.12 -18.00
CA GLN A 56 -2.60 1.60 -16.93
C GLN A 56 -3.13 1.20 -15.54
N LEU A 57 -4.40 1.47 -15.25
CA LEU A 57 -4.98 1.21 -13.92
C LEU A 57 -5.16 -0.29 -13.61
N ASN A 58 -5.38 -1.13 -14.62
CA ASN A 58 -5.49 -2.58 -14.49
C ASN A 58 -4.15 -3.32 -14.68
N SER A 59 -3.04 -2.60 -14.85
CA SER A 59 -1.72 -3.20 -14.98
C SER A 59 -1.44 -4.19 -13.85
N SER A 60 -0.77 -5.29 -14.18
CA SER A 60 -0.58 -6.39 -13.24
C SER A 60 0.40 -6.04 -12.13
N VAL A 61 0.12 -6.46 -10.90
CA VAL A 61 1.08 -6.31 -9.79
C VAL A 61 2.21 -7.31 -9.94
N ALA A 62 3.44 -6.80 -9.98
CA ALA A 62 4.66 -7.60 -10.06
C ALA A 62 4.82 -8.54 -8.85
N GLY A 63 5.44 -9.70 -9.09
CA GLY A 63 5.75 -10.68 -8.04
C GLY A 63 4.55 -11.50 -7.55
N LEU A 64 3.42 -11.48 -8.25
CA LEU A 64 2.27 -12.34 -7.97
C LEU A 64 2.29 -13.63 -8.81
N PRO A 65 1.77 -14.76 -8.28
CA PRO A 65 1.76 -16.02 -9.01
C PRO A 65 0.74 -16.04 -10.15
N GLN A 66 -0.27 -15.18 -10.08
CA GLN A 66 -1.28 -14.97 -11.12
C GLN A 66 -1.45 -13.46 -11.30
N PRO A 67 -1.65 -12.98 -12.53
CA PRO A 67 -1.93 -11.57 -12.78
C PRO A 67 -3.15 -11.08 -11.98
N GLU A 68 -2.96 -10.04 -11.16
CA GLU A 68 -4.05 -9.35 -10.46
C GLU A 68 -3.94 -7.85 -10.78
N PRO A 69 -5.05 -7.17 -11.14
CA PRO A 69 -5.03 -5.78 -11.56
C PRO A 69 -4.61 -4.86 -10.41
N SER A 70 -3.81 -3.85 -10.68
CA SER A 70 -3.31 -2.91 -9.67
C SER A 70 -4.43 -2.14 -8.99
N MET A 71 -5.47 -1.76 -9.71
CA MET A 71 -6.67 -1.11 -9.17
C MET A 71 -7.92 -1.86 -9.60
N ARG A 72 -8.97 -1.81 -8.77
CA ARG A 72 -10.32 -2.16 -9.21
C ARG A 72 -10.98 -0.90 -9.76
N VAL A 73 -11.17 -0.86 -11.07
CA VAL A 73 -11.69 0.31 -11.78
C VAL A 73 -13.21 0.24 -11.89
N THR A 74 -13.89 1.35 -11.61
CA THR A 74 -15.32 1.53 -11.89
C THR A 74 -15.51 2.77 -12.75
N PHE A 75 -16.14 2.61 -13.91
CA PHE A 75 -16.43 3.70 -14.84
C PHE A 75 -17.77 4.35 -14.51
N VAL A 76 -17.80 5.69 -14.53
CA VAL A 76 -18.99 6.50 -14.27
C VAL A 76 -19.09 7.61 -15.32
N PRO A 77 -20.19 7.70 -16.07
CA PRO A 77 -20.48 8.84 -16.94
C PRO A 77 -20.53 10.16 -16.16
N ASN A 78 -20.11 11.26 -16.78
CA ASN A 78 -20.13 12.60 -16.17
C ASN A 78 -21.51 12.98 -15.60
N GLU A 79 -22.58 12.57 -16.29
CA GLU A 79 -23.97 12.90 -15.98
C GLU A 79 -24.46 12.23 -14.70
N THR A 80 -23.84 11.10 -14.32
CA THR A 80 -24.20 10.33 -13.12
C THR A 80 -23.19 10.50 -12.00
N PHE A 81 -22.15 11.32 -12.17
CA PHE A 81 -21.16 11.62 -11.15
C PHE A 81 -21.68 12.66 -10.13
N ASP A 82 -22.53 12.20 -9.22
CA ASP A 82 -23.13 13.00 -8.16
C ASP A 82 -23.13 12.31 -6.79
N GLY A 83 -23.68 13.01 -5.79
CA GLY A 83 -24.00 12.42 -4.49
C GLY A 83 -22.86 11.64 -3.84
N LEU A 84 -23.11 10.36 -3.57
CA LEU A 84 -22.18 9.48 -2.86
C LEU A 84 -20.93 9.11 -3.68
N LEU A 85 -21.00 9.18 -5.02
CA LEU A 85 -19.86 8.88 -5.88
C LEU A 85 -18.75 9.93 -5.72
N ARG A 86 -19.13 11.17 -5.38
CA ARG A 86 -18.17 12.23 -5.04
C ARG A 86 -17.42 11.99 -3.74
N TYR A 87 -17.81 11.03 -2.90
CA TYR A 87 -17.11 10.72 -1.66
C TYR A 87 -16.16 9.53 -1.78
N VAL A 88 -16.01 8.91 -2.95
CA VAL A 88 -15.04 7.82 -3.13
C VAL A 88 -13.61 8.35 -2.96
N ARG A 89 -12.75 7.61 -2.26
CA ARG A 89 -11.41 8.07 -1.86
C ARG A 89 -10.35 8.17 -2.95
N ASN A 90 -10.58 7.59 -4.13
CA ASN A 90 -9.73 7.73 -5.32
C ASN A 90 -10.62 7.98 -6.53
N ILE A 91 -10.43 9.12 -7.20
CA ILE A 91 -11.20 9.54 -8.37
C ILE A 91 -10.24 10.04 -9.44
N LEU A 92 -10.40 9.54 -10.67
CA LEU A 92 -9.80 10.11 -11.87
C LEU A 92 -10.93 10.69 -12.71
N ILE A 93 -10.87 11.98 -13.02
CA ILE A 93 -11.82 12.65 -13.91
C ILE A 93 -11.09 12.95 -15.21
N VAL A 94 -11.64 12.52 -16.34
CA VAL A 94 -11.10 12.79 -17.67
C VAL A 94 -12.09 13.67 -18.43
N ASP A 95 -11.65 14.85 -18.84
CA ASP A 95 -12.46 15.82 -19.58
C ASP A 95 -11.75 16.23 -20.87
N ILE A 96 -12.46 16.11 -22.00
CA ILE A 96 -11.93 16.47 -23.31
C ILE A 96 -12.86 17.51 -23.92
N ASP A 97 -12.36 18.75 -24.02
CA ASP A 97 -13.16 19.87 -24.50
C ASP A 97 -12.25 20.94 -25.15
N PRO A 98 -12.25 21.06 -26.49
CA PRO A 98 -11.40 22.03 -27.20
C PRO A 98 -11.82 23.49 -26.95
N THR A 99 -13.00 23.73 -26.37
CA THR A 99 -13.44 25.10 -26.02
C THR A 99 -12.93 25.54 -24.65
N LYS A 100 -12.57 24.59 -23.78
CA LYS A 100 -12.08 24.84 -22.42
C LYS A 100 -10.57 24.70 -22.29
N TYR A 101 -9.98 23.77 -23.04
CA TYR A 101 -8.57 23.41 -22.90
C TYR A 101 -7.81 23.71 -24.17
N THR A 102 -6.53 24.08 -24.02
CA THR A 102 -5.61 24.35 -25.13
C THR A 102 -4.40 23.42 -25.13
N MET A 103 -4.21 22.64 -24.06
CA MET A 103 -3.16 21.63 -23.89
C MET A 103 -3.61 20.58 -22.87
N VAL A 104 -2.92 19.45 -22.83
CA VAL A 104 -3.11 18.43 -21.79
C VAL A 104 -2.66 18.97 -20.42
N ALA A 105 -3.48 18.76 -19.39
CA ALA A 105 -3.15 19.12 -18.02
C ALA A 105 -3.58 18.03 -17.05
N LEU A 106 -2.68 17.65 -16.13
CA LEU A 106 -2.95 16.76 -15.01
C LEU A 106 -2.90 17.57 -13.71
N ASN A 107 -4.01 17.64 -13.00
CA ASN A 107 -4.14 18.39 -11.75
C ASN A 107 -4.63 17.49 -10.61
N GLY A 108 -3.93 17.52 -9.47
CA GLY A 108 -4.30 16.77 -8.28
C GLY A 108 -4.98 17.64 -7.23
N TYR A 109 -6.03 17.11 -6.61
CA TYR A 109 -6.81 17.75 -5.56
C TYR A 109 -6.97 16.78 -4.38
N LYS A 110 -6.66 17.27 -3.18
CA LYS A 110 -6.89 16.56 -1.93
C LYS A 110 -8.21 17.02 -1.34
N ASP A 111 -8.98 16.08 -0.83
CA ASP A 111 -10.17 16.35 -0.03
C ASP A 111 -11.22 17.26 -0.69
N GLU A 112 -11.36 17.17 -2.03
CA GLU A 112 -12.26 18.00 -2.85
C GLU A 112 -13.71 17.97 -2.31
N TRP A 113 -14.20 16.79 -1.92
CA TRP A 113 -15.54 16.62 -1.37
C TRP A 113 -15.59 15.92 0.00
N ALA A 114 -14.54 15.17 0.36
CA ALA A 114 -14.45 14.43 1.62
C ALA A 114 -13.01 14.21 2.08
N LYS A 115 -12.76 14.17 3.38
CA LYS A 115 -11.44 13.93 3.99
C LYS A 115 -10.84 12.58 3.58
N ASN A 116 -9.53 12.54 3.36
CA ASN A 116 -8.75 11.42 2.85
C ASN A 116 -9.12 11.02 1.41
N GLN A 117 -9.46 12.01 0.58
CA GLN A 117 -9.77 11.79 -0.83
C GLN A 117 -8.61 12.22 -1.73
N GLU A 118 -8.39 11.44 -2.79
CA GLU A 118 -7.52 11.77 -3.91
C GLU A 118 -8.34 11.97 -5.17
N VAL A 119 -8.25 13.14 -5.80
CA VAL A 119 -8.86 13.41 -7.10
C VAL A 119 -7.79 13.87 -8.07
N ILE A 120 -7.65 13.15 -9.19
CA ILE A 120 -6.86 13.60 -10.33
C ILE A 120 -7.82 14.03 -11.44
N LYS A 121 -7.62 15.22 -11.99
CA LYS A 121 -8.32 15.71 -13.18
C LYS A 121 -7.34 15.74 -14.35
N LEU A 122 -7.67 15.02 -15.42
CA LEU A 122 -6.89 14.89 -16.63
C LEU A 122 -7.68 15.53 -17.78
N ASN A 123 -7.24 16.72 -18.17
CA ASN A 123 -7.97 17.56 -19.11
C ASN A 123 -7.20 17.65 -20.43
N ALA A 124 -7.89 17.70 -21.57
CA ALA A 124 -7.25 17.84 -22.88
C ALA A 124 -8.16 18.52 -23.92
N PRO A 125 -7.62 19.16 -24.97
CA PRO A 125 -8.43 19.69 -26.06
C PRO A 125 -8.91 18.61 -27.04
N SER A 126 -8.23 17.46 -27.12
CA SER A 126 -8.59 16.39 -28.06
C SER A 126 -8.15 15.00 -27.57
N ILE A 127 -8.78 13.97 -28.16
CA ILE A 127 -8.41 12.56 -27.98
C ILE A 127 -6.94 12.32 -28.35
N GLN A 128 -6.50 12.83 -29.50
CA GLN A 128 -5.16 12.56 -30.03
C GLN A 128 -4.05 13.06 -29.10
N GLU A 129 -4.21 14.27 -28.57
CA GLU A 129 -3.24 14.83 -27.63
C GLU A 129 -3.20 14.03 -26.33
N LEU A 130 -4.37 13.61 -25.84
CA LEU A 130 -4.43 12.85 -24.59
C LEU A 130 -3.88 11.43 -24.73
N VAL A 131 -4.12 10.76 -25.87
CA VAL A 131 -3.47 9.49 -26.22
C VAL A 131 -1.95 9.65 -26.20
N THR A 132 -1.44 10.68 -26.89
CA THR A 132 0.01 10.97 -26.92
C THR A 132 0.58 11.15 -25.52
N TYR A 133 -0.10 11.91 -24.67
CA TYR A 133 0.30 12.11 -23.28
C TYR A 133 0.31 10.80 -22.50
N LEU A 134 -0.78 10.01 -22.55
CA LEU A 134 -0.90 8.75 -21.81
C LEU A 134 0.13 7.70 -22.26
N THR A 135 0.50 7.67 -23.54
CA THR A 135 1.56 6.79 -24.05
C THR A 135 2.95 7.21 -23.57
N LEU A 136 3.23 8.52 -23.49
CA LEU A 136 4.52 9.03 -22.99
C LEU A 136 4.65 8.90 -21.47
N HIS A 137 3.53 8.96 -20.75
CA HIS A 137 3.40 8.87 -19.31
C HIS A 137 2.78 7.54 -18.90
N ASP A 138 3.35 6.45 -19.44
CA ASP A 138 2.87 5.13 -19.10
C ASP A 138 3.01 4.87 -17.60
N SER A 139 2.02 4.18 -17.03
CA SER A 139 1.95 3.82 -15.63
C SER A 139 1.88 4.97 -14.60
N ASP A 140 1.99 6.24 -14.98
CA ASP A 140 1.98 7.38 -14.03
C ASP A 140 0.70 7.42 -13.19
N LEU A 141 -0.47 7.17 -13.80
CA LEU A 141 -1.75 7.18 -13.10
C LEU A 141 -1.83 6.08 -12.04
N VAL A 142 -1.48 4.84 -12.42
CA VAL A 142 -1.55 3.70 -11.50
C VAL A 142 -0.52 3.82 -10.38
N ASN A 143 0.68 4.31 -10.69
CA ASN A 143 1.73 4.53 -9.70
C ASN A 143 1.33 5.60 -8.68
N HIS A 144 0.72 6.69 -9.14
CA HIS A 144 0.20 7.74 -8.27
C HIS A 144 -0.82 7.20 -7.26
N PHE A 145 -1.90 6.57 -7.73
CA PHE A 145 -2.94 6.06 -6.84
C PHE A 145 -2.44 4.91 -5.94
N CYS A 146 -1.54 4.06 -6.44
CA CYS A 146 -0.91 3.03 -5.62
C CYS A 146 -0.04 3.63 -4.50
N SER A 147 0.69 4.73 -4.77
CA SER A 147 1.46 5.43 -3.74
C SER A 147 0.56 6.00 -2.66
N ILE A 148 -0.54 6.65 -3.03
CA ILE A 148 -1.51 7.20 -2.07
C ILE A 148 -2.09 6.11 -1.17
N GLU A 149 -2.44 4.95 -1.71
CA GLU A 149 -2.94 3.83 -0.92
C GLU A 149 -1.90 3.24 0.03
N LYS A 150 -0.65 3.15 -0.43
CA LYS A 150 0.48 2.74 0.40
C LYS A 150 0.72 3.72 1.54
N GLU A 151 0.70 5.02 1.26
CA GLU A 151 0.87 6.09 2.27
C GLU A 151 -0.24 6.05 3.32
N ARG A 152 -1.50 5.88 2.91
CA ARG A 152 -2.64 5.69 3.83
C ARG A 152 -2.42 4.46 4.72
N ARG A 153 -1.95 3.35 4.17
CA ARG A 153 -1.65 2.15 4.97
C ARG A 153 -0.49 2.37 5.93
N VAL A 154 0.57 3.04 5.50
CA VAL A 154 1.70 3.42 6.37
C VAL A 154 1.25 4.33 7.50
N ALA A 155 0.36 5.30 7.25
CA ALA A 155 -0.19 6.17 8.28
C ALA A 155 -0.99 5.36 9.32
N ILE A 156 -1.86 4.46 8.88
CA ILE A 156 -2.60 3.55 9.77
C ILE A 156 -1.62 2.73 10.62
N LEU A 157 -0.57 2.15 10.03
CA LEU A 157 0.41 1.35 10.75
C LEU A 157 1.19 2.15 11.81
N LYS A 158 1.37 3.46 11.64
CA LYS A 158 2.02 4.30 12.66
C LYS A 158 1.15 4.50 13.91
N GLU A 159 -0.16 4.41 13.76
CA GLU A 159 -1.14 4.58 14.84
C GLU A 159 -1.53 3.22 15.46
N HIS A 160 -1.66 2.21 14.60
CA HIS A 160 -2.23 0.91 14.91
C HIS A 160 -1.29 -0.21 14.45
N TYR A 161 -0.52 -0.78 15.38
CA TYR A 161 0.48 -1.80 15.09
C TYR A 161 0.63 -2.85 16.18
N SER A 162 1.21 -4.00 15.81
CA SER A 162 1.59 -5.04 16.76
C SER A 162 2.78 -4.58 17.61
N LYS A 163 2.51 -4.29 18.89
CA LYS A 163 3.56 -4.01 19.88
C LYS A 163 4.55 -5.17 20.02
N LEU A 164 4.06 -6.41 19.94
CA LEU A 164 4.91 -7.60 19.96
C LEU A 164 5.96 -7.57 18.83
N ALA A 165 5.52 -7.32 17.60
CA ALA A 165 6.41 -7.25 16.44
C ALA A 165 7.42 -6.11 16.60
N MET A 166 6.96 -4.93 17.01
CA MET A 166 7.81 -3.76 17.26
C MET A 166 8.91 -4.06 18.28
N ASP A 167 8.52 -4.56 19.47
CA ASP A 167 9.45 -4.84 20.57
C ASP A 167 10.51 -5.86 20.14
N LYS A 168 10.12 -6.94 19.44
CA LYS A 168 11.04 -7.99 18.97
C LYS A 168 12.01 -7.49 17.91
N VAL A 169 11.53 -6.68 16.96
CA VAL A 169 12.37 -6.09 15.94
C VAL A 169 13.37 -5.10 16.56
N GLN A 170 12.92 -4.28 17.51
CA GLN A 170 13.76 -3.32 18.20
C GLN A 170 14.84 -3.99 19.02
N GLU A 171 14.48 -4.97 19.86
CA GLU A 171 15.40 -5.71 20.73
C GLU A 171 16.54 -6.36 19.93
N LYS A 172 16.21 -7.02 18.81
CA LYS A 172 17.17 -7.81 18.02
C LYS A 172 17.94 -6.99 17.00
N PHE A 173 17.27 -6.07 16.31
CA PHE A 173 17.83 -5.39 15.13
C PHE A 173 18.15 -3.91 15.35
N ASN A 174 17.71 -3.31 16.46
CA ASN A 174 17.88 -1.88 16.75
C ASN A 174 17.31 -0.97 15.63
N ILE A 175 16.16 -1.37 15.09
CA ILE A 175 15.32 -0.60 14.17
C ILE A 175 13.89 -0.63 14.71
N SER A 176 13.06 0.32 14.29
CA SER A 176 11.61 0.24 14.47
C SER A 176 10.94 -0.24 13.19
N LEU A 177 9.86 -1.02 13.33
CA LEU A 177 9.04 -1.52 12.23
C LEU A 177 7.61 -1.72 12.75
N HIS A 178 6.63 -1.05 12.14
CA HIS A 178 5.22 -1.20 12.46
C HIS A 178 4.59 -2.30 11.59
N ALA A 179 4.28 -3.44 12.20
CA ALA A 179 3.55 -4.52 11.56
C ALA A 179 2.05 -4.45 11.92
N PRO A 180 1.14 -5.04 11.11
CA PRO A 180 -0.29 -5.08 11.44
C PRO A 180 -0.57 -5.63 12.83
N GLU A 181 -1.61 -5.13 13.50
CA GLU A 181 -1.99 -5.51 14.88
C GLU A 181 -2.26 -7.02 15.04
N ASP A 182 -2.69 -7.70 13.98
CA ASP A 182 -2.98 -9.14 13.98
C ASP A 182 -1.72 -10.03 13.99
N MET A 183 -0.52 -9.46 13.90
CA MET A 183 0.76 -10.18 13.92
C MET A 183 1.16 -10.56 15.37
N THR A 184 0.68 -11.72 15.84
CA THR A 184 0.74 -12.14 17.26
C THR A 184 1.60 -13.38 17.53
N TYR A 185 2.03 -14.10 16.49
CA TYR A 185 2.89 -15.29 16.62
C TYR A 185 4.31 -14.96 16.21
N TYR A 186 5.31 -15.61 16.83
CA TYR A 186 6.70 -15.37 16.46
C TYR A 186 7.60 -16.60 16.66
N LYS A 187 8.71 -16.62 15.90
CA LYS A 187 9.90 -17.44 16.15
C LYS A 187 11.10 -16.51 16.13
N ASP A 188 11.89 -16.59 17.19
CA ASP A 188 13.07 -15.76 17.41
C ASP A 188 14.28 -16.68 17.53
N THR A 189 15.27 -16.48 16.66
CA THR A 189 16.53 -17.23 16.65
C THR A 189 17.72 -16.27 16.45
N THR A 190 18.92 -16.82 16.29
CA THR A 190 20.13 -16.03 16.02
C THR A 190 20.00 -15.29 14.68
N ASP A 191 20.14 -13.96 14.73
CA ASP A 191 20.08 -13.06 13.58
C ASP A 191 18.82 -13.19 12.69
N PHE A 192 17.75 -13.78 13.22
CA PHE A 192 16.50 -14.01 12.51
C PHE A 192 15.28 -13.87 13.44
N LEU A 193 14.22 -13.29 12.89
CA LEU A 193 12.91 -13.15 13.50
C LEU A 193 11.85 -13.44 12.43
N TRP A 194 10.91 -14.32 12.76
CA TRP A 194 9.67 -14.50 12.02
C TRP A 194 8.51 -14.07 12.91
N VAL A 195 7.60 -13.26 12.38
CA VAL A 195 6.35 -12.87 13.00
C VAL A 195 5.21 -13.22 12.05
N SER A 196 4.08 -13.71 12.55
CA SER A 196 2.95 -14.15 11.73
C SER A 196 1.63 -13.76 12.37
N ASN A 197 0.61 -13.55 11.53
CA ASN A 197 -0.78 -13.56 12.00
C ASN A 197 -1.34 -14.99 12.20
N ASN A 198 -0.60 -16.02 11.78
CA ASN A 198 -0.93 -17.44 11.88
C ASN A 198 -2.36 -17.78 11.40
N ALA A 199 -2.87 -17.03 10.43
CA ALA A 199 -4.21 -17.24 9.91
C ALA A 199 -4.28 -18.53 9.08
N ASN A 200 -5.38 -19.27 9.20
CA ASN A 200 -5.62 -20.47 8.39
C ASN A 200 -5.79 -20.14 6.89
N THR A 201 -6.31 -18.93 6.60
CA THR A 201 -6.45 -18.38 5.25
C THR A 201 -5.92 -16.95 5.25
N GLY A 202 -5.25 -16.54 4.17
CA GLY A 202 -4.66 -15.20 4.10
C GLY A 202 -3.54 -14.98 5.13
N ARG A 203 -2.71 -16.01 5.37
CA ARG A 203 -1.57 -15.88 6.28
C ARG A 203 -0.60 -14.86 5.73
N VAL A 204 -0.20 -13.95 6.59
CA VAL A 204 0.81 -12.93 6.33
C VAL A 204 1.93 -13.12 7.33
N ASP A 205 3.15 -13.20 6.80
CA ASP A 205 4.35 -13.39 7.59
C ASP A 205 5.30 -12.20 7.37
N LEU A 206 5.96 -11.76 8.44
CA LEU A 206 7.03 -10.78 8.45
C LEU A 206 8.31 -11.47 8.89
N LEU A 207 9.36 -11.38 8.08
CA LEU A 207 10.70 -11.79 8.44
C LEU A 207 11.58 -10.56 8.65
N VAL A 208 12.45 -10.64 9.64
CA VAL A 208 13.58 -9.73 9.79
C VAL A 208 14.83 -10.55 10.06
N TYR A 209 15.88 -10.35 9.29
CA TYR A 209 17.15 -11.05 9.47
C TYR A 209 18.32 -10.17 9.09
N SER A 210 19.52 -10.57 9.52
CA SER A 210 20.74 -9.86 9.16
C SER A 210 21.89 -10.79 8.81
N PHE A 211 22.80 -10.29 7.96
CA PHE A 211 24.04 -10.97 7.61
C PHE A 211 25.17 -9.95 7.41
N PRO A 212 26.45 -10.34 7.55
CA PRO A 212 27.58 -9.43 7.39
C PRO A 212 27.59 -8.77 6.00
N TYR A 213 27.88 -7.46 5.97
CA TYR A 213 28.17 -6.77 4.72
C TYR A 213 29.63 -7.05 4.33
N THR A 214 29.88 -7.43 3.08
CA THR A 214 31.24 -7.72 2.60
C THR A 214 31.76 -6.61 1.69
N ASP A 215 30.99 -6.28 0.66
CA ASP A 215 31.37 -5.35 -0.41
C ASP A 215 30.15 -4.92 -1.24
N GLU A 216 30.36 -4.13 -2.29
CA GLU A 216 29.30 -3.63 -3.17
C GLU A 216 28.47 -4.71 -3.86
N ASN A 217 29.03 -5.90 -4.11
CA ASN A 217 28.29 -7.02 -4.72
C ASN A 217 27.24 -7.63 -3.78
N THR A 218 27.22 -7.20 -2.51
CA THR A 218 26.17 -7.56 -1.53
C THR A 218 24.78 -7.13 -2.00
N PHE A 219 24.68 -6.02 -2.74
CA PHE A 219 23.41 -5.48 -3.25
C PHE A 219 23.20 -5.83 -4.72
N THR A 220 23.25 -7.13 -5.00
CA THR A 220 22.87 -7.69 -6.30
C THR A 220 21.71 -8.66 -6.10
N GLU A 221 20.89 -8.85 -7.14
CA GLU A 221 19.78 -9.80 -7.11
C GLU A 221 20.24 -11.20 -6.71
N GLU A 222 21.28 -11.71 -7.38
CA GLU A 222 21.84 -13.05 -7.16
C GLU A 222 22.32 -13.23 -5.71
N TYR A 223 23.08 -12.27 -5.18
CA TYR A 223 23.61 -12.36 -3.82
C TYR A 223 22.49 -12.33 -2.77
N LEU A 224 21.54 -11.41 -2.92
CA LEU A 224 20.42 -11.28 -1.98
C LEU A 224 19.52 -12.52 -2.00
N VAL A 225 19.23 -13.10 -3.17
CA VAL A 225 18.49 -14.36 -3.29
C VAL A 225 19.24 -15.52 -2.64
N ALA A 226 20.56 -15.64 -2.88
CA ALA A 226 21.36 -16.69 -2.26
C ALA A 226 21.40 -16.58 -0.72
N LYS A 227 21.50 -15.35 -0.18
CA LYS A 227 21.44 -15.10 1.27
C LYS A 227 20.06 -15.40 1.84
N ARG A 228 19.00 -14.94 1.16
CA ARG A 228 17.61 -15.26 1.51
C ARG A 228 17.44 -16.77 1.64
N ASP A 229 17.73 -17.53 0.58
CA ASP A 229 17.54 -18.99 0.57
C ASP A 229 18.36 -19.70 1.65
N SER A 230 19.60 -19.25 1.91
CA SER A 230 20.41 -19.77 3.02
C SER A 230 19.76 -19.54 4.38
N VAL A 231 19.23 -18.34 4.64
CA VAL A 231 18.59 -17.99 5.92
C VAL A 231 17.27 -18.74 6.08
N LEU A 232 16.44 -18.79 5.04
CA LEU A 232 15.12 -19.42 5.07
C LEU A 232 15.23 -20.94 5.23
N LYS A 233 16.20 -21.58 4.58
CA LYS A 233 16.44 -23.03 4.72
C LYS A 233 16.70 -23.45 6.16
N CYS A 234 17.46 -22.67 6.91
CA CYS A 234 17.78 -22.96 8.31
C CYS A 234 16.63 -22.61 9.26
N ASN A 235 15.85 -21.58 8.95
CA ASN A 235 14.91 -21.01 9.91
C ASN A 235 13.44 -21.38 9.66
N LEU A 236 13.07 -21.80 8.45
CA LEU A 236 11.69 -22.14 8.08
C LEU A 236 11.61 -23.55 7.47
N PRO A 237 11.81 -24.60 8.29
CA PRO A 237 11.53 -25.97 7.87
C PRO A 237 10.02 -26.16 7.67
N GLY A 238 9.65 -27.01 6.71
CA GLY A 238 8.26 -27.38 6.48
C GLY A 238 7.79 -28.54 7.35
N ALA A 239 6.54 -28.93 7.15
CA ALA A 239 5.92 -30.03 7.90
C ALA A 239 6.48 -31.41 7.53
N PHE A 240 7.07 -31.56 6.34
CA PHE A 240 7.61 -32.82 5.85
C PHE A 240 9.13 -32.94 6.06
N PRO A 241 9.68 -34.16 6.21
CA PRO A 241 11.12 -34.37 6.30
C PRO A 241 11.88 -33.72 5.14
N ASN A 242 12.98 -33.03 5.44
CA ASN A 242 13.82 -32.31 4.48
C ASN A 242 13.12 -31.19 3.68
N SER A 243 11.93 -30.75 4.12
CA SER A 243 11.25 -29.61 3.49
C SER A 243 11.67 -28.28 4.10
N TYR A 244 11.80 -27.25 3.26
CA TYR A 244 12.25 -25.92 3.68
C TYR A 244 11.80 -24.83 2.70
N MET A 245 11.72 -23.58 3.17
CA MET A 245 11.36 -22.45 2.33
C MET A 245 12.54 -22.00 1.44
N ALA A 246 12.25 -21.69 0.18
CA ALA A 246 13.20 -21.16 -0.80
C ALA A 246 12.50 -20.21 -1.78
N THR A 247 13.28 -19.54 -2.62
CA THR A 247 12.80 -18.73 -3.75
C THR A 247 12.35 -19.63 -4.90
N GLU A 248 11.23 -19.30 -5.57
CA GLU A 248 10.79 -19.96 -6.80
C GLU A 248 11.45 -19.28 -8.01
N THR A 249 12.57 -19.85 -8.43
CA THR A 249 13.40 -19.34 -9.54
C THR A 249 12.81 -19.58 -10.93
N ARG A 250 11.72 -20.37 -11.05
CA ARG A 250 11.04 -20.58 -12.34
C ARG A 250 10.08 -19.44 -12.69
N ALA A 251 9.72 -18.61 -11.72
CA ALA A 251 8.91 -17.42 -11.93
C ALA A 251 9.81 -16.19 -12.08
N GLY A 252 9.28 -15.14 -12.70
CA GLY A 252 9.98 -13.86 -12.76
C GLY A 252 10.22 -13.30 -11.35
N LEU A 253 11.42 -12.78 -11.14
CA LEU A 253 11.86 -12.10 -9.94
C LEU A 253 12.35 -10.71 -10.37
N THR A 254 12.09 -9.69 -9.55
CA THR A 254 12.53 -8.32 -9.84
C THR A 254 13.40 -7.79 -8.72
N TYR A 255 14.43 -7.04 -9.10
CA TYR A 255 15.27 -6.25 -8.22
C TYR A 255 15.19 -4.77 -8.59
N GLU A 256 14.77 -3.95 -7.63
CA GLU A 256 14.63 -2.51 -7.81
C GLU A 256 15.30 -1.77 -6.64
N PRO A 257 16.25 -0.85 -6.90
CA PRO A 257 16.77 0.02 -5.87
C PRO A 257 15.78 1.14 -5.55
N ILE A 258 15.55 1.41 -4.26
CA ILE A 258 14.80 2.57 -3.79
C ILE A 258 15.60 3.36 -2.76
N MET A 259 15.22 4.61 -2.55
CA MET A 259 15.69 5.41 -1.41
C MET A 259 14.65 5.36 -0.28
N LEU A 260 15.00 4.74 0.83
CA LEU A 260 14.17 4.67 2.04
C LEU A 260 14.90 5.38 3.18
N ASN A 261 14.36 6.51 3.64
CA ASN A 261 15.00 7.37 4.66
C ASN A 261 16.40 7.84 4.24
N GLU A 262 16.52 8.31 3.00
CA GLU A 262 17.79 8.79 2.44
C GLU A 262 18.88 7.70 2.40
N LYS A 263 18.51 6.43 2.54
CA LYS A 263 19.41 5.27 2.44
C LYS A 263 19.01 4.38 1.27
N TYR A 264 20.03 3.85 0.62
CA TYR A 264 19.87 2.82 -0.38
C TYR A 264 19.17 1.59 0.22
N CYS A 265 18.16 1.10 -0.49
CA CYS A 265 17.42 -0.10 -0.13
C CYS A 265 17.20 -0.93 -1.40
N GLY A 266 17.71 -2.17 -1.42
CA GLY A 266 17.44 -3.12 -2.49
C GLY A 266 16.09 -3.80 -2.26
N VAL A 267 15.18 -3.69 -3.22
CA VAL A 267 13.86 -4.32 -3.16
C VAL A 267 13.84 -5.56 -4.04
N LEU A 268 13.58 -6.73 -3.45
CA LEU A 268 13.27 -7.94 -4.22
C LEU A 268 11.78 -8.23 -4.18
N ARG A 269 11.20 -8.61 -5.31
CA ARG A 269 9.85 -9.17 -5.41
C ARG A 269 9.89 -10.48 -6.16
N GLY A 270 9.14 -11.45 -5.69
CA GLY A 270 9.08 -12.74 -6.36
C GLY A 270 8.17 -13.71 -5.64
N LEU A 271 8.32 -14.98 -5.99
CA LEU A 271 7.59 -16.07 -5.37
C LEU A 271 8.50 -16.88 -4.45
N TRP A 272 7.94 -17.33 -3.33
CA TRP A 272 8.54 -18.34 -2.48
C TRP A 272 7.82 -19.67 -2.67
N LYS A 273 8.54 -20.75 -2.39
CA LYS A 273 8.02 -22.11 -2.35
C LYS A 273 8.57 -22.87 -1.16
N MET A 274 7.85 -23.90 -0.74
CA MET A 274 8.41 -24.94 0.11
C MET A 274 9.01 -26.04 -0.77
N VAL A 275 10.31 -26.25 -0.68
CA VAL A 275 10.93 -27.44 -1.27
C VAL A 275 10.41 -28.66 -0.53
N GLY A 276 9.96 -29.68 -1.27
CA GLY A 276 9.37 -30.89 -0.67
C GLY A 276 7.90 -30.75 -0.25
N ASP A 277 7.24 -29.65 -0.60
CA ASP A 277 5.81 -29.42 -0.35
C ASP A 277 5.20 -28.55 -1.50
N LYS A 278 3.88 -28.38 -1.54
CA LYS A 278 3.15 -27.62 -2.57
C LYS A 278 2.80 -26.20 -2.13
N MET A 279 3.27 -25.78 -0.97
CA MET A 279 3.04 -24.42 -0.45
C MET A 279 3.92 -23.40 -1.17
N GLY A 280 3.36 -22.22 -1.43
CA GLY A 280 4.07 -21.09 -2.01
C GLY A 280 3.22 -19.83 -2.01
N GLY A 281 3.81 -18.72 -2.46
CA GLY A 281 3.14 -17.43 -2.54
C GLY A 281 4.09 -16.29 -2.86
N PRO A 282 3.62 -15.04 -2.89
CA PRO A 282 4.44 -13.88 -3.17
C PRO A 282 5.23 -13.44 -1.94
N PHE A 283 6.36 -12.79 -2.20
CA PHE A 283 7.14 -12.07 -1.21
C PHE A 283 7.63 -10.72 -1.75
N VAL A 284 7.90 -9.81 -0.81
CA VAL A 284 8.66 -8.57 -1.06
C VAL A 284 9.65 -8.39 0.07
N SER A 285 10.90 -8.08 -0.26
CA SER A 285 11.97 -7.86 0.72
C SER A 285 12.65 -6.52 0.50
N HIS A 286 12.99 -5.83 1.59
CA HIS A 286 13.77 -4.61 1.63
C HIS A 286 15.10 -4.90 2.33
N ALA A 287 16.21 -4.78 1.61
CA ALA A 287 17.56 -4.96 2.14
C ALA A 287 18.27 -3.62 2.25
N PHE A 288 18.80 -3.28 3.43
CA PHE A 288 19.53 -2.03 3.66
C PHE A 288 20.73 -2.20 4.60
N LEU A 289 21.72 -1.34 4.44
CA LEU A 289 22.96 -1.39 5.22
C LEU A 289 22.80 -0.73 6.59
N ASP A 290 23.06 -1.50 7.65
CA ASP A 290 23.32 -0.98 8.99
C ASP A 290 24.81 -0.65 9.11
N THR A 291 25.15 0.60 8.79
CA THR A 291 26.54 1.09 8.78
C THR A 291 27.22 1.05 10.15
N LYS A 292 26.46 1.08 11.26
CA LYS A 292 27.03 1.04 12.61
C LYS A 292 27.56 -0.34 12.96
N LYS A 293 26.92 -1.40 12.46
CA LYS A 293 27.27 -2.79 12.75
C LYS A 293 27.88 -3.53 11.55
N GLN A 294 28.06 -2.84 10.40
CA GLN A 294 28.59 -3.40 9.15
C GLN A 294 27.86 -4.69 8.74
N ARG A 295 26.52 -4.63 8.75
CA ARG A 295 25.64 -5.74 8.38
C ARG A 295 24.51 -5.26 7.49
N VAL A 296 24.01 -6.13 6.63
CA VAL A 296 22.74 -5.91 5.93
C VAL A 296 21.62 -6.40 6.82
N ILE A 297 20.57 -5.59 6.94
CA ILE A 297 19.30 -6.01 7.53
C ILE A 297 18.29 -6.16 6.39
N VAL A 298 17.59 -7.28 6.37
CA VAL A 298 16.49 -7.54 5.45
C VAL A 298 15.20 -7.61 6.24
N THR A 299 14.21 -6.85 5.80
CA THR A 299 12.82 -6.94 6.27
C THR A 299 11.97 -7.45 5.10
N GLU A 300 11.22 -8.52 5.29
CA GLU A 300 10.54 -9.23 4.21
C GLU A 300 9.10 -9.59 4.60
N GLY A 301 8.15 -9.33 3.71
CA GLY A 301 6.77 -9.77 3.84
C GLY A 301 6.47 -10.95 2.93
N LEU A 302 5.82 -11.99 3.46
CA LEU A 302 5.36 -13.16 2.70
C LEU A 302 3.84 -13.30 2.84
N VAL A 303 3.22 -13.88 1.82
CA VAL A 303 1.79 -14.24 1.87
C VAL A 303 1.62 -15.71 1.53
N PHE A 304 0.87 -16.43 2.36
CA PHE A 304 0.29 -17.74 2.04
C PHE A 304 -1.23 -17.63 2.02
N ALA A 305 -1.80 -17.56 0.83
CA ALA A 305 -3.24 -17.41 0.62
C ALA A 305 -3.68 -18.22 -0.60
N PRO A 306 -3.80 -19.55 -0.49
CA PRO A 306 -4.30 -20.38 -1.59
C PRO A 306 -5.72 -19.93 -1.98
N GLU A 307 -6.06 -20.14 -3.25
CA GLU A 307 -7.43 -19.94 -3.81
C GLU A 307 -8.01 -18.52 -3.67
N THR A 308 -7.21 -17.54 -3.27
CA THR A 308 -7.63 -16.15 -3.09
C THR A 308 -6.65 -15.18 -3.73
N ASN A 309 -7.14 -13.98 -4.03
CA ASN A 309 -6.34 -12.86 -4.52
C ASN A 309 -5.33 -12.41 -3.45
N LYS A 310 -4.08 -12.21 -3.86
CA LYS A 310 -2.92 -11.97 -2.98
C LYS A 310 -2.47 -10.51 -3.00
N ARG A 311 -2.90 -9.72 -3.99
CA ARG A 311 -2.55 -8.30 -4.16
C ARG A 311 -2.70 -7.49 -2.88
N ASN A 312 -3.87 -7.57 -2.25
CA ASN A 312 -4.14 -6.77 -1.05
C ASN A 312 -3.37 -7.27 0.18
N TYR A 313 -3.12 -8.58 0.29
CA TYR A 313 -2.31 -9.14 1.38
C TYR A 313 -0.85 -8.70 1.27
N ILE A 314 -0.25 -8.81 0.07
CA ILE A 314 1.15 -8.45 -0.11
C ILE A 314 1.36 -6.94 0.09
N ARG A 315 0.45 -6.10 -0.43
CA ARG A 315 0.49 -4.65 -0.20
C ARG A 315 0.27 -4.26 1.27
N LYS A 316 -0.56 -5.01 2.02
CA LYS A 316 -0.75 -4.79 3.46
C LYS A 316 0.58 -4.98 4.20
N ILE A 317 1.31 -6.06 3.93
CA ILE A 317 2.58 -6.33 4.63
C ILE A 317 3.74 -5.47 4.12
N GLU A 318 3.78 -5.19 2.82
CA GLU A 318 4.78 -4.32 2.21
C GLU A 318 4.80 -2.92 2.83
N ALA A 319 3.62 -2.36 3.13
CA ALA A 319 3.52 -1.07 3.81
C ALA A 319 4.29 -1.07 5.16
N SER A 320 4.36 -2.20 5.84
CA SER A 320 5.16 -2.36 7.08
C SER A 320 6.65 -2.14 6.81
N LEU A 321 7.16 -2.64 5.68
CA LEU A 321 8.56 -2.50 5.29
C LEU A 321 8.94 -1.03 5.00
N HIS A 322 7.98 -0.19 4.60
CA HIS A 322 8.17 1.25 4.45
C HIS A 322 8.17 2.03 5.77
N THR A 323 7.69 1.42 6.87
CA THR A 323 7.71 2.04 8.19
C THR A 323 9.07 1.92 8.89
N VAL A 324 9.99 1.14 8.33
CA VAL A 324 11.32 0.91 8.92
C VAL A 324 12.03 2.23 9.18
N ARG A 325 12.55 2.40 10.40
CA ARG A 325 13.43 3.52 10.76
C ARG A 325 14.57 3.02 11.67
N PRO A 326 15.77 3.60 11.56
CA PRO A 326 16.77 3.43 12.61
C PRO A 326 16.24 3.96 13.94
N MET A 327 16.58 3.30 15.05
CA MET A 327 16.33 3.90 16.36
C MET A 327 17.20 5.16 16.51
N VAL A 328 16.55 6.31 16.66
CA VAL A 328 17.21 7.54 17.11
C VAL A 328 17.43 7.36 18.61
N LYS A 329 18.70 7.39 19.04
CA LYS A 329 19.03 7.49 20.46
C LYS A 329 19.00 8.94 20.87
#